data_AF-A0A7W0UP77-F1
#
_entry.id   AF-A0A7W0UP77-F1
#
_cell.length_a   1.000
_cell.length_b   1.000
_cell.length_c   1.000
_cell.angle_alpha   90.00
_cell.angle_beta   90.00
_cell.angle_gamma   90.00
#
_symmetry.space_group_name_H-M   'P 1'
#
loop_
_entity.id
_entity.type
_entity.pdbx_description
1 polymer ?
#
loop_
_entity_poly.entity_id
_entity_poly.type
_entity_poly.pdbx_seq_one_letter_code
_entity_poly.pdbx_strand_id
1 'polypeptide(L)'
;NCSVIGGHVYRGSASSRERGRYIFGDYCSGIVWSLNVRSGAAKNVRREPFRIQGLTSFGESTAGELYATTQNGVIYRLAQRLDVG
;
A
#
# COMPACT_ATOMS: atom_id res chain seq x y z
N ASN A 1 -9.09 -13.12 -9.90
CA ASN A 1 -7.92 -12.28 -9.58
C ASN A 1 -7.04 -12.25 -10.80
N CYS A 2 -6.64 -11.07 -11.28
CA CYS A 2 -5.95 -10.94 -12.57
C CYS A 2 -4.43 -10.82 -12.37
N SER A 3 -3.95 -9.65 -11.96
CA SER A 3 -2.53 -9.41 -11.71
C SER A 3 -2.34 -8.86 -10.31
N VAL A 4 -1.41 -9.46 -9.57
CA VAL A 4 -0.90 -8.88 -8.33
C VAL A 4 0.06 -7.76 -8.71
N ILE A 5 -0.13 -6.61 -8.08
CA ILE A 5 0.75 -5.44 -8.17
C ILE A 5 1.43 -5.33 -6.81
N GLY A 6 2.69 -5.72 -6.74
CA GLY A 6 3.58 -5.42 -5.61
C GLY A 6 4.49 -4.23 -5.96
N GLY A 7 5.35 -3.73 -5.08
CA GLY A 7 5.72 -4.20 -3.76
C GLY A 7 6.64 -3.20 -3.08
N HIS A 8 6.12 -2.43 -2.13
CA HIS A 8 6.89 -1.42 -1.42
C HIS A 8 6.76 -1.60 0.08
N VAL A 9 7.87 -1.39 0.78
CA VAL A 9 7.86 -1.25 2.24
C VAL A 9 7.65 0.22 2.56
N TYR A 10 6.61 0.55 3.33
CA TYR A 10 6.38 1.94 3.73
C TYR A 10 7.48 2.40 4.70
N ARG A 11 8.18 3.48 4.35
CA ARG A 11 9.28 4.07 5.15
C ARG A 11 8.99 5.47 5.67
N GLY A 12 7.87 6.05 5.23
CA GLY A 12 7.44 7.41 5.56
C GLY A 12 7.20 7.63 7.06
N SER A 13 6.93 8.88 7.39
CA SER A 13 6.64 9.33 8.75
C SER A 13 5.18 9.70 8.97
N ALA A 14 4.39 9.86 7.91
CA ALA A 14 2.99 10.23 8.05
C ALA A 14 2.11 9.12 8.67
N SER A 15 2.57 7.86 8.64
CA SER A 15 1.93 6.76 9.36
C SER A 15 2.96 5.90 10.08
N SER A 16 3.05 6.05 11.40
CA SER A 16 3.92 5.20 12.23
C SER A 16 3.48 3.73 12.21
N ARG A 17 2.16 3.48 12.07
CA ARG A 17 1.58 2.13 12.04
C ARG A 17 1.90 1.36 10.76
N GLU A 18 2.07 2.08 9.65
CA GLU A 18 2.41 1.47 8.37
C GLU A 18 3.92 1.25 8.18
N ARG A 19 4.76 1.93 8.97
CA ARG A 19 6.22 1.82 8.85
C ARG A 19 6.69 0.37 8.96
N GLY A 20 7.44 -0.07 7.95
CA GLY A 20 8.00 -1.41 7.85
C GLY A 20 7.01 -2.49 7.38
N ARG A 21 5.76 -2.12 7.04
CA ARG A 21 4.83 -3.04 6.36
C ARG A 21 5.11 -3.04 4.87
N TYR A 22 5.03 -4.21 4.25
CA TYR A 22 5.03 -4.39 2.81
C TYR A 22 3.60 -4.28 2.27
N ILE A 23 3.39 -3.44 1.27
CA ILE A 23 2.09 -3.12 0.67
C ILE A 23 2.05 -3.68 -0.75
N PHE A 24 0.93 -4.31 -1.07
CA PHE A 24 0.64 -4.89 -2.38
C PHE A 24 -0.88 -4.90 -2.63
N GLY A 25 -1.29 -5.02 -3.88
CA GLY A 25 -2.69 -5.09 -4.26
C GLY A 25 -2.89 -5.91 -5.52
N ASP A 26 -4.11 -5.91 -6.05
CA ASP A 26 -4.41 -6.51 -7.34
C ASP A 26 -5.12 -5.53 -8.27
N TYR A 27 -4.85 -5.64 -9.57
CA TYR A 27 -5.34 -4.73 -10.59
C TYR A 27 -6.88 -4.73 -10.72
N CYS A 28 -7.48 -5.92 -10.79
CA CYS A 28 -8.88 -6.09 -11.20
C CYS A 28 -9.86 -5.76 -10.07
N SER A 29 -9.54 -6.21 -8.87
CA SER A 29 -10.36 -5.97 -7.70
C SER A 29 -9.96 -4.64 -7.05
N GLY A 30 -8.69 -4.25 -7.14
CA GLY A 30 -8.19 -3.05 -6.45
C GLY A 30 -8.11 -3.23 -4.94
N ILE A 31 -8.22 -4.46 -4.41
CA ILE A 31 -7.97 -4.70 -2.99
C ILE A 31 -6.48 -4.47 -2.74
N VAL A 32 -6.21 -3.77 -1.63
CA VAL A 32 -4.86 -3.58 -1.12
C VAL A 32 -4.72 -4.38 0.17
N TRP A 33 -3.59 -5.03 0.32
CA TRP A 33 -3.18 -5.74 1.51
C TRP A 33 -1.84 -5.20 2.00
N SER A 34 -1.57 -5.43 3.28
CA SER A 34 -0.27 -5.21 3.85
C SER A 34 0.13 -6.34 4.79
N LEU A 35 1.44 -6.57 4.93
CA LEU A 35 2.00 -7.57 5.82
C LEU A 35 3.28 -7.08 6.48
N ASN A 36 3.67 -7.69 7.58
CA ASN A 36 5.02 -7.60 8.12
C ASN A 36 5.82 -8.83 7.67
N VAL A 37 7.11 -8.63 7.37
CA VAL A 37 8.04 -9.75 7.24
C VAL A 37 8.77 -9.91 8.57
N ARG A 38 8.68 -11.09 9.19
CA ARG A 38 9.45 -11.45 10.39
C ARG A 38 10.07 -12.81 10.19
N SER A 39 11.39 -12.90 10.33
CA SER A 39 12.17 -14.14 10.16
C SER A 39 11.86 -14.84 8.83
N GLY A 40 11.79 -14.09 7.73
CA GLY A 40 11.49 -14.62 6.38
C GLY A 40 10.02 -15.00 6.13
N ALA A 41 9.13 -14.85 7.12
CA ALA A 41 7.72 -15.21 6.98
C ALA A 41 6.80 -13.97 6.96
N ALA A 42 5.73 -14.07 6.16
CA ALA A 42 4.63 -13.11 6.20
C ALA A 42 3.85 -13.25 7.52
N LYS A 43 3.68 -12.13 8.22
CA LYS A 43 2.95 -12.01 9.49
C LYS A 43 2.00 -10.83 9.43
N ASN A 44 0.95 -10.86 10.25
CA ASN A 44 -0.03 -9.78 10.37
C ASN A 44 -0.57 -9.33 9.00
N VAL A 45 -0.80 -10.27 8.09
CA VAL A 45 -1.40 -9.98 6.78
C VAL A 45 -2.79 -9.43 7.02
N ARG A 46 -3.11 -8.27 6.44
CA ARG A 46 -4.44 -7.69 6.52
C ARG A 46 -4.83 -7.05 5.22
N ARG A 47 -6.14 -6.97 4.99
CA ARG A 47 -6.73 -6.14 3.96
C ARG A 47 -6.83 -4.70 4.48
N GLU A 48 -6.43 -3.75 3.66
CA GLU A 48 -6.53 -2.32 3.99
C GLU A 48 -7.98 -1.83 3.77
N PRO A 49 -8.40 -0.76 4.49
CA PRO A 49 -9.79 -0.30 4.51
C PRO A 49 -10.19 0.50 3.25
N PHE A 50 -9.38 0.47 2.20
CA PHE A 50 -9.60 1.17 0.94
C PHE A 50 -9.35 0.25 -0.26
N ARG A 51 -9.75 0.72 -1.44
CA ARG A 51 -9.48 0.05 -2.73
C ARG A 51 -8.93 1.06 -3.72
N ILE A 52 -8.09 0.57 -4.64
CA ILE A 52 -7.52 1.35 -5.73
C ILE A 52 -7.83 0.62 -7.04
N GLN A 53 -8.91 1.03 -7.71
CA GLN A 53 -9.33 0.40 -8.96
C GLN A 53 -8.30 0.64 -10.08
N GLY A 54 -8.01 -0.40 -10.85
CA GLY A 54 -7.02 -0.32 -11.92
C GLY A 54 -5.63 0.03 -11.42
N LEU A 55 -5.25 -0.40 -10.20
CA LEU A 55 -3.92 -0.24 -9.64
C LEU A 55 -2.86 -0.76 -10.62
N THR A 56 -1.87 0.06 -10.97
CA THR A 56 -0.81 -0.30 -11.93
C THR A 56 0.57 -0.37 -11.31
N SER A 57 0.87 0.46 -10.31
CA SER A 57 2.14 0.47 -9.61
C SER A 57 2.02 1.13 -8.24
N PHE A 58 3.07 0.99 -7.45
CA PHE A 58 3.37 1.86 -6.32
C PHE A 58 4.66 2.65 -6.61
N GLY A 59 4.90 3.70 -5.81
CA GLY A 59 6.11 4.53 -5.87
C GLY A 59 6.35 5.24 -4.55
N GLU A 60 7.59 5.57 -4.25
CA GLU A 60 8.01 6.19 -2.99
C GLU A 60 8.59 7.59 -3.27
N SER A 61 8.24 8.59 -2.46
CA SER A 61 8.92 9.88 -2.51
C SER A 61 10.28 9.82 -1.80
N THR A 62 11.09 10.87 -1.94
CA THR A 62 12.38 10.99 -1.21
C THR A 62 12.22 10.99 0.32
N ALA A 63 11.03 11.29 0.83
CA ALA A 63 10.72 11.24 2.27
C ALA A 63 10.20 9.87 2.74
N GLY A 64 10.12 8.87 1.86
CA GLY A 64 9.62 7.54 2.18
C GLY A 64 8.10 7.37 2.15
N GLU A 65 7.37 8.44 1.76
CA GLU A 65 5.92 8.41 1.64
C GLU A 65 5.51 7.61 0.40
N LEU A 66 4.48 6.79 0.54
CA LEU A 66 4.07 5.86 -0.50
C LEU A 66 2.92 6.39 -1.33
N TYR A 67 2.98 6.14 -2.63
CA TYR A 67 2.00 6.51 -3.63
C TYR A 67 1.60 5.29 -4.43
N ALA A 68 0.41 5.31 -5.00
CA ALA A 68 -0.12 4.31 -5.91
C ALA A 68 -0.57 4.98 -7.20
N THR A 69 -0.32 4.33 -8.34
CA THR A 69 -0.75 4.80 -9.65
C THR A 69 -1.85 3.90 -10.20
N THR A 70 -2.72 4.45 -11.03
CA THR A 70 -3.79 3.71 -11.69
C THR A 70 -3.73 3.82 -13.21
N GLN A 71 -4.42 2.91 -13.90
CA GLN A 71 -4.46 2.87 -15.36
C GLN A 71 -5.03 4.15 -15.97
N ASN A 72 -6.00 4.80 -15.30
CA ASN A 72 -6.58 6.06 -15.77
C ASN A 72 -5.73 7.30 -15.41
N GLY A 73 -4.49 7.12 -14.93
CA GLY A 73 -3.54 8.20 -14.69
C GLY A 73 -3.70 8.92 -13.34
N VAL A 74 -4.49 8.37 -12.40
CA VAL A 74 -4.61 8.93 -11.05
C VAL A 74 -3.44 8.48 -10.18
N ILE A 75 -2.93 9.40 -9.36
CA ILE A 75 -1.91 9.12 -8.35
C ILE A 75 -2.52 9.35 -6.96
N TYR A 76 -2.59 8.29 -6.16
CA TYR A 76 -3.01 8.35 -4.76
C TYR A 76 -1.81 8.41 -3.85
N ARG A 77 -1.82 9.31 -2.86
CA ARG A 77 -0.90 9.21 -1.72
C ARG A 77 -1.53 8.30 -0.66
N LEU A 78 -0.77 7.32 -0.18
CA LEU A 78 -1.19 6.45 0.92
C LEU A 78 -0.74 7.07 2.24
N ALA A 79 -1.70 7.48 3.04
CA ALA A 79 -1.47 8.07 4.35
C ALA A 79 -2.43 7.48 5.38
N GLN A 80 -2.06 7.59 6.66
CA GLN A 80 -3.00 7.27 7.73
C GLN A 80 -4.19 8.22 7.65
N ARG A 81 -5.40 7.67 7.78
CA ARG A 81 -6.58 8.49 8.03
C ARG A 81 -6.41 9.12 9.41
N LEU A 82 -6.41 10.44 9.48
CA LEU A 82 -6.50 11.14 10.76
C LEU A 82 -7.90 10.86 11.31
N ASP A 83 -7.98 10.08 12.38
CA ASP A 83 -9.21 9.95 13.15
C ASP A 83 -9.38 11.26 13.91
N VAL A 84 -10.20 12.15 13.37
CA VAL A 84 -10.70 13.31 14.12
C VAL A 84 -11.81 12.76 15.00
N GLY A 85 -11.52 12.64 16.30
CA GLY A 85 -12.50 12.25 17.32
C GLY A 85 -13.63 13.26 17.47
#